data_AF-A0A833EBC6-F1
#
_entry.id   AF-A0A833EBC6-F1
#
_cell.length_a   1.000
_cell.length_b   1.000
_cell.length_c   1.000
_cell.angle_alpha   90.00
_cell.angle_beta   90.00
_cell.angle_gamma   90.00
#
_symmetry.space_group_name_H-M   'P 1'
#
loop_
_entity.id
_entity.type
_entity.pdbx_description
1 polymer ?
#
loop_
_entity_poly.entity_id
_entity_poly.type
_entity_poly.pdbx_seq_one_letter_code
_entity_poly.pdbx_strand_id
1 'polypeptide(L)'
;MVNIIKENLCFIILAIIFILYIANSQEKNNQDSEDPSLEEWLEKGDIFYDQGRYGNAIKCYNKALELDPENVDAWVGKGYALNMLGRYLEAL
;
A
#
# COMPACT_ATOMS: atom_id res chain seq x y z
N MET A 1 -35.54 -40.27 6.52
CA MET A 1 -35.29 -39.08 7.36
C MET A 1 -33.80 -38.71 7.42
N VAL A 2 -32.89 -39.68 7.63
CA VAL A 2 -31.42 -39.44 7.71
C VAL A 2 -30.79 -38.87 6.43
N ASN A 3 -31.23 -39.26 5.23
CA ASN A 3 -30.66 -38.77 3.96
C ASN A 3 -30.94 -37.28 3.69
N ILE A 4 -32.15 -36.81 4.02
CA ILE A 4 -32.54 -35.40 3.87
C ILE A 4 -31.69 -34.49 4.77
N ILE A 5 -31.36 -34.97 5.99
CA ILE A 5 -30.49 -34.24 6.92
C ILE A 5 -29.05 -34.18 6.39
N LYS A 6 -28.55 -35.25 5.78
CA LYS A 6 -27.21 -35.28 5.16
C LYS A 6 -27.10 -34.37 3.93
N GLU A 7 -28.14 -34.33 3.10
CA GLU A 7 -28.20 -33.44 1.93
C GLU A 7 -28.22 -31.98 2.37
N ASN A 8 -29.06 -31.61 3.34
CA ASN A 8 -29.11 -30.26 3.89
C ASN A 8 -27.79 -29.86 4.56
N LEU A 9 -27.13 -30.78 5.27
CA LEU A 9 -25.83 -30.53 5.87
C LEU A 9 -24.75 -30.26 4.82
N CYS A 10 -24.79 -30.98 3.69
CA CYS A 10 -23.87 -30.77 2.57
C CYS A 10 -24.01 -29.37 1.97
N PHE A 11 -25.25 -28.90 1.75
CA PHE A 11 -25.50 -27.55 1.24
C PHE A 11 -25.01 -26.47 2.19
N ILE A 12 -25.19 -26.65 3.51
CA ILE A 12 -24.71 -25.70 4.52
C ILE A 12 -23.17 -25.66 4.51
N ILE A 13 -22.51 -26.82 4.44
CA ILE A 13 -21.03 -26.90 4.39
C ILE A 13 -20.49 -26.21 3.12
N LEU A 14 -21.12 -26.46 1.96
CA LEU A 14 -20.71 -25.82 0.70
C LEU A 14 -20.94 -24.31 0.72
N ALA A 15 -22.04 -23.84 1.31
CA ALA A 15 -22.30 -22.41 1.47
C ALA A 15 -21.29 -21.75 2.41
N ILE A 16 -20.91 -22.40 3.50
CA ILE A 16 -19.87 -21.90 4.42
C ILE A 16 -18.51 -21.83 3.72
N ILE A 17 -18.13 -22.86 2.96
CA ILE A 17 -16.89 -22.87 2.18
C ILE A 17 -16.89 -21.72 1.16
N PHE A 18 -18.02 -21.47 0.49
CA PHE A 18 -18.16 -20.39 -0.48
C PHE A 18 -18.10 -18.99 0.16
N ILE A 19 -18.73 -18.81 1.33
CA ILE A 19 -18.67 -17.56 2.10
C ILE A 19 -17.25 -17.30 2.61
N LEU A 20 -16.55 -18.34 3.11
CA LEU A 20 -15.15 -18.23 3.51
C LEU A 20 -14.23 -17.94 2.32
N TYR A 21 -14.50 -18.52 1.15
CA TYR A 21 -13.78 -18.22 -0.10
C TYR A 21 -13.96 -16.77 -0.53
N ILE A 22 -15.19 -16.23 -0.48
CA ILE A 22 -15.47 -14.82 -0.75
C ILE A 22 -14.81 -13.91 0.30
N ALA A 23 -14.86 -14.27 1.59
CA ALA A 23 -14.21 -13.51 2.66
C ALA A 23 -12.67 -13.46 2.49
N ASN A 24 -12.05 -14.56 2.08
CA ASN A 24 -10.61 -14.64 1.79
C ASN A 24 -10.20 -13.85 0.52
N SER A 25 -11.15 -13.50 -0.36
CA SER A 25 -10.85 -12.68 -1.55
C SER A 25 -10.50 -11.22 -1.21
N GLN A 26 -10.85 -10.74 -0.01
CA GLN A 26 -10.48 -9.40 0.47
C GLN A 26 -9.09 -9.38 1.14
N GLU A 27 -8.47 -10.54 1.35
CA GLU A 27 -7.11 -10.65 1.92
C GLU A 27 -6.05 -11.01 0.87
N LYS A 28 -6.45 -11.34 -0.37
CA LYS A 28 -5.57 -11.93 -1.38
C LYS A 28 -4.99 -10.99 -2.44
N ASN A 29 -5.15 -9.68 -2.29
CA ASN A 29 -4.45 -8.72 -3.15
C ASN A 29 -3.66 -7.77 -2.26
N ASN A 30 -2.48 -8.23 -1.82
CA ASN A 30 -1.26 -7.45 -1.56
C ASN A 30 -0.29 -8.22 -0.64
N GLN A 31 -0.14 -9.51 -0.90
CA GLN A 31 1.01 -10.26 -0.42
C GLN A 31 1.46 -11.10 -1.61
N ASP A 32 2.28 -10.50 -2.50
CA ASP A 32 3.14 -11.15 -3.50
C ASP A 32 3.88 -10.11 -4.40
N SER A 33 4.34 -8.99 -3.81
CA SER A 33 5.43 -8.18 -4.37
C SER A 33 6.24 -7.61 -3.20
N GLU A 34 7.48 -8.08 -3.01
CA GLU A 34 8.37 -7.57 -1.95
C GLU A 34 8.75 -6.08 -2.14
N ASP A 35 8.42 -5.51 -3.30
CA ASP A 35 8.58 -4.09 -3.56
C ASP A 35 7.27 -3.33 -3.32
N PRO A 36 7.28 -2.31 -2.45
CA PRO A 36 6.15 -1.40 -2.25
C PRO A 36 5.68 -0.82 -3.58
N SER A 37 4.36 -0.73 -3.77
CA SER A 37 3.79 -0.13 -4.98
C SER A 37 4.19 1.34 -5.09
N LEU A 38 4.05 1.92 -6.29
CA LEU A 38 4.30 3.35 -6.49
C LEU A 38 3.50 4.22 -5.50
N GLU A 39 2.23 3.88 -5.31
CA GLU A 39 1.33 4.61 -4.40
C GLU A 39 1.79 4.50 -2.94
N GLU A 40 2.27 3.32 -2.52
CA GLU A 40 2.82 3.11 -1.18
C GLU A 40 4.11 3.92 -0.95
N TRP A 41 4.98 4.04 -1.96
CA TRP A 41 6.17 4.88 -1.87
C TRP A 41 5.84 6.37 -1.76
N LEU A 42 4.82 6.84 -2.49
CA LEU A 42 4.32 8.21 -2.37
C LEU A 42 3.78 8.48 -0.96
N GLU A 43 2.90 7.61 -0.46
CA GLU A 43 2.32 7.74 0.88
C GLU A 43 3.39 7.75 1.98
N LYS A 44 4.37 6.84 1.91
CA LYS A 44 5.52 6.83 2.84
C LYS A 44 6.35 8.11 2.74
N GLY A 45 6.51 8.65 1.53
CA GLY A 45 7.19 9.91 1.29
C GLY A 45 6.51 11.06 2.01
N ASP A 46 5.19 11.17 1.87
CA ASP A 46 4.36 12.20 2.49
C ASP A 46 4.40 12.10 4.02
N ILE A 47 4.30 10.89 4.57
CA ILE A 47 4.41 10.66 6.02
C ILE A 47 5.76 11.15 6.55
N PHE A 48 6.87 10.90 5.84
CA PHE A 48 8.18 11.41 6.27
C PHE A 48 8.33 12.92 6.07
N TYR A 49 7.69 13.49 5.05
CA TYR A 49 7.67 14.93 4.84
C TYR A 49 6.98 15.65 6.00
N ASP A 50 5.81 15.15 6.42
CA ASP A 50 5.03 15.70 7.54
C ASP A 50 5.77 15.57 8.88
N GLN A 51 6.59 14.53 9.05
CA GLN A 51 7.47 14.37 10.20
C GLN A 51 8.69 15.32 10.18
N GLY A 52 8.83 16.17 9.17
CA GLY A 52 10.02 17.02 8.97
C GLY A 52 11.28 16.23 8.58
N ARG A 53 11.14 14.94 8.27
CA ARG A 53 12.25 14.05 7.90
C ARG A 53 12.47 14.07 6.39
N TYR A 54 12.74 15.26 5.86
CA TYR A 54 12.82 15.54 4.43
C TYR A 54 13.79 14.64 3.67
N GLY A 55 14.94 14.28 4.26
CA GLY A 55 15.91 13.37 3.63
C GLY A 55 15.36 11.95 3.41
N ASN A 56 14.44 11.47 4.25
CA ASN A 56 13.80 10.16 4.06
C ASN A 56 12.60 10.26 3.11
N ALA A 57 11.86 11.37 3.13
CA ALA A 57 10.84 11.66 2.13
C ALA A 57 11.43 11.61 0.71
N ILE A 58 12.58 12.26 0.48
CA ILE A 58 13.30 12.23 -0.81
C ILE A 58 13.65 10.80 -1.24
N LYS A 59 14.06 9.93 -0.31
CA LYS A 59 14.36 8.52 -0.63
C LYS A 59 13.12 7.77 -1.10
N CYS A 60 11.98 7.99 -0.45
CA CYS A 60 10.70 7.40 -0.84
C CYS A 60 10.23 7.90 -2.21
N TYR A 61 10.29 9.21 -2.47
CA TYR A 61 9.94 9.76 -3.79
C TYR A 61 10.89 9.28 -4.89
N ASN A 62 12.19 9.10 -4.60
CA ASN A 62 13.10 8.49 -5.57
C ASN A 62 12.71 7.04 -5.88
N LYS A 63 12.25 6.27 -4.90
CA LYS A 63 11.75 4.91 -5.13
C LYS A 63 10.46 4.89 -5.96
N ALA A 64 9.56 5.86 -5.75
CA ALA A 64 8.41 6.05 -6.64
C ALA A 64 8.86 6.37 -8.08
N LEU A 65 9.89 7.23 -8.24
CA LEU A 65 10.45 7.57 -9.56
C LEU A 65 11.24 6.43 -10.23
N GLU A 66 11.74 5.46 -9.47
CA GLU A 66 12.33 4.23 -10.02
C GLU A 66 11.25 3.34 -10.67
N LEU A 67 10.01 3.39 -10.16
CA LEU A 67 8.87 2.65 -10.69
C LEU A 67 8.18 3.39 -11.84
N ASP A 68 8.01 4.70 -11.71
CA ASP A 68 7.48 5.59 -12.76
C ASP A 68 8.28 6.90 -12.80
N PRO A 69 9.25 7.02 -13.72
CA PRO A 69 10.08 8.22 -13.85
C PRO A 69 9.32 9.50 -14.23
N GLU A 70 8.10 9.37 -14.79
CA GLU A 70 7.28 10.50 -15.22
C GLU A 70 6.22 10.89 -14.17
N ASN A 71 6.21 10.21 -13.01
CA ASN A 71 5.24 10.46 -11.96
C ASN A 71 5.37 11.89 -11.42
N VAL A 72 4.34 12.71 -11.69
CA VAL A 72 4.32 14.13 -11.34
C VAL A 72 4.30 14.31 -9.83
N ASP A 73 3.54 13.50 -9.10
CA ASP A 73 3.40 13.62 -7.63
C ASP A 73 4.74 13.34 -6.93
N ALA A 74 5.49 12.33 -7.39
CA ALA A 74 6.82 12.02 -6.87
C ALA A 74 7.81 13.17 -7.11
N TRP A 75 7.78 13.80 -8.29
CA TRP A 75 8.61 14.97 -8.58
C TRP A 75 8.25 16.18 -7.73
N VAL A 76 6.96 16.45 -7.56
CA VAL A 76 6.44 17.56 -6.73
C VAL A 76 6.83 17.34 -5.27
N GLY A 77 6.57 16.17 -4.71
CA GLY A 77 6.92 15.81 -3.33
C GLY A 77 8.43 15.92 -3.08
N LYS A 78 9.25 15.40 -4.01
CA LYS A 78 10.71 15.53 -3.94
C LYS A 78 11.17 16.99 -3.98
N GLY A 79 10.57 17.81 -4.81
CA GLY A 79 10.87 19.25 -4.90
C GLY A 79 10.59 19.98 -3.60
N TYR A 80 9.42 19.73 -2.99
CA TYR A 80 9.08 20.30 -1.68
C TYR A 80 10.04 19.83 -0.59
N ALA A 81 10.34 18.53 -0.52
CA ALA A 81 11.27 18.00 0.46
C ALA A 81 12.68 18.61 0.32
N LEU A 82 13.17 18.82 -0.91
CA LEU A 82 14.45 19.47 -1.16
C LEU A 82 14.45 20.94 -0.72
N ASN A 83 13.38 21.68 -0.98
CA ASN A 83 13.25 23.07 -0.53
C ASN A 83 13.29 23.16 1.00
N MET A 84 12.56 22.27 1.69
CA MET A 84 12.52 22.25 3.15
C MET A 84 13.85 21.83 3.77
N LEU A 85 14.59 20.90 3.14
CA LEU A 85 15.92 20.53 3.59
C LEU A 85 16.92 21.68 3.47
N GLY A 86 16.87 22.46 2.38
CA GLY A 86 17.68 23.67 2.22
C GLY A 86 17.40 24.71 3.30
N ARG A 87 16.11 24.97 3.59
CA ARG A 87 15.70 25.90 4.67
C ARG A 87 16.14 25.43 6.05
N TYR A 88 16.16 24.12 6.29
CA TYR A 88 16.65 23.56 7.56
C TYR A 88 18.17 23.76 7.72
N LEU A 89 18.93 23.60 6.63
CA LEU A 89 20.38 23.85 6.64
C LEU A 89 20.72 25.33 6.84
N GLU A 90 19.92 26.25 6.28
CA GLU A 90 20.08 27.70 6.48
C GLU A 90 19.70 28.18 7.89
N ALA A 91 18.86 27.43 8.61
CA ALA A 91 18.41 27.78 9.95
C ALA A 91 19.38 27.36 11.07
N LEU A 92 20.43 26.61 10.75
CA LEU A 92 21.45 26.10 11.68
C LEU A 92 22.67 27.02 11.73
#